data_AF-W5PS17-F1
#
_entry.id   AF-W5PS17-F1
#
_cell.length_a   1.000
_cell.length_b   1.000
_cell.length_c   1.000
_cell.angle_alpha   90.00
_cell.angle_beta   90.00
_cell.angle_gamma   90.00
#
_symmetry.space_group_name_H-M   'P 1'
#
loop_
_entity.id
_entity.type
_entity.pdbx_description
1 polymer ?
#
loop_
_entity_poly.entity_id
_entity_poly.type
_entity_poly.pdbx_seq_one_letter_code
_entity_poly.pdbx_strand_id
1 'polypeptide(L)'
;MLSWVVLSAAAAAAPSLKNAAFLGPGVLQATRIFHTGQPSLAPVPPLPEHGGKVHFGLIPEEFFQFLYPKTGVTGEHLPSNFSGFLHQKNQVSCFQNVTIDLIALTCLWTILSKLLILFFLQNNIAMALEVTYRERLHRVYREVKNRLDYHISVQNMMRQKEQEHMINWVEKHVVQSIPAQQEKETIAKCIADLKLLAKKAQAQPVM
;
A
#
# COMPACT_ATOMS: atom_id res chain seq x y z
N MET A 1 20.68 20.34 41.79
CA MET A 1 19.44 20.46 42.59
C MET A 1 18.64 21.64 42.03
N LEU A 2 17.31 21.51 41.95
CA LEU A 2 16.30 22.57 41.95
C LEU A 2 16.54 23.86 41.12
N SER A 3 15.77 24.04 40.04
CA SER A 3 14.97 25.26 39.86
C SER A 3 13.74 25.02 38.99
N TRP A 4 12.56 25.19 39.60
CA TRP A 4 11.34 25.59 38.90
C TRP A 4 11.33 27.13 38.77
N VAL A 5 10.29 27.66 38.09
CA VAL A 5 9.87 29.07 38.08
C VAL A 5 10.65 30.01 37.13
N VAL A 6 10.10 30.17 35.92
CA VAL A 6 9.64 31.49 35.45
C VAL A 6 8.23 31.32 34.89
N LEU A 7 7.32 32.21 35.28
CA LEU A 7 5.87 32.17 34.98
C LEU A 7 5.49 33.38 34.11
N SER A 8 4.56 33.22 33.14
CA SER A 8 3.69 34.24 32.49
C SER A 8 3.36 33.85 31.04
N ALA A 9 2.34 34.36 30.33
CA ALA A 9 1.02 34.95 30.63
C ALA A 9 0.36 35.32 29.27
N ALA A 10 -0.95 35.50 29.09
CA ALA A 10 -2.15 34.93 29.71
C ALA A 10 -3.37 35.31 28.81
N ALA A 11 -4.44 34.51 28.75
CA ALA A 11 -5.67 34.88 28.03
C ALA A 11 -6.93 34.34 28.70
N ALA A 12 -7.87 35.24 29.03
CA ALA A 12 -9.11 34.92 29.73
C ALA A 12 -10.30 34.85 28.76
N ALA A 13 -11.29 33.99 29.06
CA ALA A 13 -12.72 34.26 28.90
C ALA A 13 -13.57 33.10 29.45
N ALA A 14 -14.38 33.37 30.47
CA ALA A 14 -15.64 32.66 30.71
C ALA A 14 -16.79 33.56 30.21
N PRO A 15 -17.98 33.02 29.91
CA PRO A 15 -18.92 32.86 31.03
C PRO A 15 -19.81 31.60 31.00
N SER A 16 -20.35 31.31 32.18
CA SER A 16 -21.39 30.34 32.51
C SER A 16 -22.67 30.42 31.66
N LEU A 17 -23.18 29.26 31.23
CA LEU A 17 -24.56 28.76 31.44
C LEU A 17 -24.65 27.32 30.87
N LYS A 18 -25.14 26.29 31.56
CA LYS A 18 -26.55 26.06 31.95
C LYS A 18 -26.65 24.97 33.04
N ASN A 19 -27.54 25.16 34.00
CA ASN A 19 -28.09 24.05 34.80
C ASN A 19 -29.17 23.33 33.98
N ALA A 20 -29.08 22.00 33.83
CA ALA A 20 -30.19 21.18 33.35
C ALA A 20 -30.09 19.73 33.87
N ALA A 21 -31.04 19.39 34.74
CA ALA A 21 -31.58 18.06 35.06
C ALA A 21 -30.71 16.80 34.84
N PHE A 22 -30.32 16.21 35.96
CA PHE A 22 -30.05 14.79 36.14
C PHE A 22 -31.22 13.92 35.63
N LEU A 23 -31.01 13.12 34.58
CA LEU A 23 -31.96 12.08 34.12
C LEU A 23 -31.24 10.83 33.59
N GLY A 24 -31.27 9.75 34.39
CA GLY A 24 -31.34 8.37 33.91
C GLY A 24 -30.08 7.68 33.37
N PRO A 25 -29.58 6.60 34.01
CA PRO A 25 -28.65 5.67 33.37
C PRO A 25 -29.42 4.70 32.47
N GLY A 26 -29.51 5.00 31.16
CA GLY A 26 -30.18 4.13 30.19
C GLY A 26 -29.90 4.54 28.75
N VAL A 27 -29.83 3.55 27.84
CA VAL A 27 -29.56 3.73 26.40
C VAL A 27 -28.11 4.13 26.06
N LEU A 28 -27.13 3.35 26.54
CA LEU A 28 -25.91 3.10 25.76
C LEU A 28 -26.15 1.94 24.80
N GLN A 29 -26.85 2.19 23.69
CA GLN A 29 -26.96 1.23 22.58
C GLN A 29 -26.34 1.79 21.30
N ALA A 30 -25.07 2.17 21.38
CA ALA A 30 -24.30 2.76 20.27
C ALA A 30 -22.87 2.19 20.16
N THR A 31 -22.71 0.87 20.32
CA THR A 31 -21.45 0.18 20.00
C THR A 31 -21.73 -1.05 19.14
N ARG A 32 -22.00 -0.81 17.84
CA ARG A 32 -22.16 -1.88 16.85
C ARG A 32 -20.79 -2.50 16.56
N ILE A 33 -20.45 -3.51 17.37
CA ILE A 33 -19.58 -4.66 17.08
C ILE A 33 -18.68 -4.47 15.83
N PHE A 34 -17.50 -3.89 16.03
CA PHE A 34 -16.36 -4.05 15.12
C PHE A 34 -15.45 -5.17 15.63
N HIS A 35 -16.02 -6.36 15.83
CA HIS A 35 -15.22 -7.57 15.92
C HIS A 35 -14.88 -8.08 14.51
N THR A 36 -13.80 -8.86 14.43
CA THR A 36 -13.31 -9.56 13.22
C THR A 36 -12.97 -8.66 12.01
N GLY A 37 -12.08 -7.71 12.23
CA GLY A 37 -10.94 -7.58 11.32
C GLY A 37 -9.76 -8.28 11.96
N GLN A 38 -9.35 -9.46 11.48
CA GLN A 38 -8.04 -10.01 11.85
C GLN A 38 -6.98 -8.92 11.63
N PRO A 39 -5.94 -8.80 12.48
CA PRO A 39 -4.71 -8.21 12.00
C PRO A 39 -4.29 -9.06 10.81
N SER A 40 -4.37 -8.47 9.61
CA SER A 40 -3.79 -9.03 8.40
C SER A 40 -2.28 -9.02 8.60
N LEU A 41 -1.78 -10.03 9.31
CA LEU A 41 -0.49 -10.61 9.03
C LEU A 41 -0.55 -11.04 7.56
N ALA A 42 -0.22 -10.10 6.67
CA ALA A 42 0.18 -10.45 5.32
C ALA A 42 1.21 -11.58 5.46
N PRO A 43 1.11 -12.68 4.69
CA PRO A 43 2.04 -13.79 4.82
C PRO A 43 3.47 -13.33 4.52
N VAL A 44 4.19 -12.91 5.56
CA VAL A 44 5.63 -12.77 5.54
C VAL A 44 6.13 -14.16 5.16
N PRO A 45 6.93 -14.31 4.09
CA PRO A 45 7.45 -15.62 3.73
C PRO A 45 8.16 -16.18 4.96
N PRO A 46 7.88 -17.43 5.37
CA PRO A 46 8.45 -17.98 6.59
C PRO A 46 9.97 -17.90 6.47
N LEU A 47 10.59 -17.19 7.42
CA LEU A 47 12.04 -17.11 7.50
C LEU A 47 12.56 -18.55 7.59
N PRO A 48 13.59 -18.95 6.80
CA PRO A 48 14.07 -20.32 6.80
C PRO A 48 14.38 -20.77 8.23
N GLU A 49 13.66 -21.82 8.66
CA GLU A 49 13.55 -22.21 10.08
C GLU A 49 14.90 -22.60 10.69
N HIS A 50 15.87 -22.97 9.86
CA HIS A 50 17.28 -23.12 10.21
C HIS A 50 18.13 -22.28 9.25
N GLY A 51 19.01 -21.45 9.80
CA GLY A 51 20.11 -20.86 9.03
C GLY A 51 21.10 -21.95 8.61
N GLY A 52 21.74 -21.78 7.45
CA GLY A 52 22.79 -22.69 6.98
C GLY A 52 23.86 -22.91 8.06
N LYS A 53 24.36 -24.14 8.19
CA LYS A 53 25.23 -24.54 9.30
C LYS A 53 26.55 -23.73 9.27
N VAL A 54 26.79 -22.98 10.34
CA VAL A 54 27.95 -22.07 10.45
C VAL A 54 28.88 -22.57 11.57
N HIS A 55 30.04 -23.10 11.19
CA HIS A 55 31.08 -23.39 12.17
C HIS A 55 31.70 -22.05 12.66
N PHE A 56 31.81 -21.89 13.98
CA PHE A 56 32.25 -20.66 14.66
C PHE A 56 31.45 -19.37 14.31
N GLY A 57 30.18 -19.50 13.89
CA GLY A 57 29.24 -18.37 13.77
C GLY A 57 29.55 -17.33 12.69
N LEU A 58 30.61 -17.52 11.90
CA LEU A 58 31.04 -16.62 10.81
C LEU A 58 31.52 -17.32 9.53
N ILE A 59 31.64 -18.66 9.50
CA ILE A 59 32.17 -19.42 8.34
C ILE A 59 31.13 -20.45 7.84
N PRO A 60 30.62 -20.33 6.60
CA PRO A 60 29.69 -21.31 6.03
C PRO A 60 30.38 -22.64 5.69
N GLU A 61 29.65 -23.76 5.86
CA GLU A 61 30.14 -25.12 5.59
C GLU A 61 30.71 -25.29 4.16
N GLU A 62 30.12 -24.58 3.17
CA GLU A 62 30.56 -24.51 1.77
C GLU A 62 32.06 -24.17 1.60
N PHE A 63 32.62 -23.33 2.48
CA PHE A 63 34.03 -22.95 2.40
C PHE A 63 34.97 -24.11 2.76
N PHE A 64 34.58 -24.94 3.74
CA PHE A 64 35.31 -26.16 4.06
C PHE A 64 35.14 -27.19 2.93
N GLN A 65 33.93 -27.32 2.37
CA GLN A 65 33.65 -28.25 1.28
C GLN A 65 34.42 -27.92 -0.02
N PHE A 66 34.74 -26.65 -0.26
CA PHE A 66 35.64 -26.23 -1.35
C PHE A 66 37.13 -26.56 -1.09
N LEU A 67 37.56 -26.64 0.17
CA LEU A 67 38.95 -26.90 0.55
C LEU A 67 39.27 -28.40 0.75
N TYR A 68 38.30 -29.22 1.15
CA TYR A 68 38.46 -30.67 1.28
C TYR A 68 39.12 -31.35 0.04
N PRO A 69 38.77 -31.00 -1.21
CA PRO A 69 39.42 -31.55 -2.42
C PRO A 69 40.84 -31.01 -2.71
N LYS A 70 41.31 -29.99 -1.99
CA LYS A 70 42.53 -29.23 -2.32
C LYS A 70 43.64 -29.29 -1.28
N THR A 71 43.32 -29.48 0.00
CA THR A 71 44.34 -29.53 1.08
C THR A 71 44.43 -30.88 1.79
N GLY A 72 43.41 -31.75 1.66
CA GLY A 72 43.28 -32.95 2.48
C GLY A 72 43.27 -32.64 3.99
N VAL A 73 43.40 -33.68 4.82
CA VAL A 73 43.48 -33.55 6.29
C VAL A 73 44.90 -33.12 6.74
N THR A 74 45.79 -32.80 5.80
CA THR A 74 47.20 -32.45 6.05
C THR A 74 47.47 -30.94 6.00
N GLY A 75 46.45 -30.13 5.66
CA GLY A 75 46.56 -28.67 5.57
C GLY A 75 46.92 -27.97 6.88
N GLU A 76 46.56 -28.55 8.02
CA GLU A 76 46.77 -27.95 9.35
C GLU A 76 48.23 -27.85 9.78
N HIS A 77 49.14 -28.65 9.20
CA HIS A 77 50.56 -28.70 9.61
C HIS A 77 51.50 -27.88 8.70
N LEU A 78 51.05 -27.52 7.49
CA LEU A 78 51.80 -26.65 6.58
C LEU A 78 52.15 -25.26 7.16
N PRO A 79 51.23 -24.50 7.82
CA PRO A 79 51.59 -23.21 8.40
C PRO A 79 52.61 -23.32 9.55
N SER A 80 52.57 -24.41 10.34
CA SER A 80 53.53 -24.66 11.42
C SER A 80 54.96 -24.85 10.89
N ASN A 81 55.12 -25.61 9.80
CA ASN A 81 56.42 -25.83 9.18
C ASN A 81 56.98 -24.55 8.52
N PHE A 82 56.12 -23.71 7.94
CA PHE A 82 56.52 -22.45 7.33
C PHE A 82 56.96 -21.41 8.38
N SER A 83 56.29 -21.37 9.53
CA SER A 83 56.66 -20.56 10.70
C SER A 83 58.11 -20.83 11.17
N GLY A 84 58.45 -22.11 11.39
CA GLY A 84 59.81 -22.50 11.81
C GLY A 84 60.90 -22.13 10.79
N PHE A 85 60.61 -22.27 9.49
CA PHE A 85 61.56 -21.94 8.42
C PHE A 85 61.86 -20.43 8.32
N LEU A 86 60.86 -19.57 8.55
CA LEU A 86 61.05 -18.11 8.58
C LEU A 86 61.80 -17.65 9.83
N HIS A 87 61.60 -18.32 10.97
CA HIS A 87 62.33 -18.05 12.22
C HIS A 87 63.84 -18.26 12.03
N GLN A 88 64.24 -19.32 11.31
CA GLN A 88 65.64 -19.63 11.04
C GLN A 88 66.33 -18.67 10.04
N LYS A 89 65.57 -17.86 9.29
CA LYS A 89 66.11 -16.82 8.39
C LYS A 89 66.20 -15.42 9.00
N ASN A 90 65.96 -15.28 10.31
CA ASN A 90 66.07 -14.02 11.06
C ASN A 90 65.21 -12.85 10.49
N GLN A 91 64.11 -13.15 9.81
CA GLN A 91 63.13 -12.16 9.31
C GLN A 91 61.93 -11.98 10.26
N VAL A 92 62.12 -12.25 11.56
CA VAL A 92 61.03 -12.31 12.55
C VAL A 92 60.26 -10.99 12.66
N SER A 93 60.92 -9.83 12.56
CA SER A 93 60.24 -8.51 12.56
C SER A 93 59.22 -8.35 11.41
N CYS A 94 59.52 -8.88 10.22
CA CYS A 94 58.60 -8.81 9.09
C CYS A 94 57.35 -9.67 9.34
N PHE A 95 57.53 -10.83 9.98
CA PHE A 95 56.43 -11.74 10.30
C PHE A 95 55.51 -11.21 11.41
N GLN A 96 56.08 -10.60 12.45
CA GLN A 96 55.32 -9.99 13.55
C GLN A 96 54.37 -8.90 13.03
N ASN A 97 54.87 -8.00 12.17
CA ASN A 97 54.05 -6.91 11.62
C ASN A 97 52.93 -7.46 10.72
N VAL A 98 53.25 -8.39 9.80
CA VAL A 98 52.25 -9.01 8.90
C VAL A 98 51.16 -9.75 9.67
N THR A 99 51.49 -10.41 10.79
CA THR A 99 50.46 -11.08 11.62
C THR A 99 49.58 -10.09 12.38
N ILE A 100 50.12 -8.96 12.85
CA ILE A 100 49.32 -7.88 13.46
C ILE A 100 48.37 -7.25 12.43
N ASP A 101 48.86 -6.97 11.21
CA ASP A 101 48.04 -6.40 10.13
C ASP A 101 46.89 -7.36 9.73
N LEU A 102 47.16 -8.66 9.62
CA LEU A 102 46.13 -9.68 9.35
C LEU A 102 45.07 -9.78 10.46
N ILE A 103 45.49 -9.69 11.74
CA ILE A 103 44.57 -9.67 12.88
C ILE A 103 43.74 -8.38 12.89
N ALA A 104 44.35 -7.23 12.58
CA ALA A 104 43.65 -5.96 12.48
C ALA A 104 42.61 -5.95 11.33
N LEU A 105 42.97 -6.47 10.16
CA LEU A 105 42.06 -6.58 9.01
C LEU A 105 40.90 -7.56 9.24
N THR A 106 41.16 -8.72 9.85
CA THR A 106 40.09 -9.68 10.19
C THR A 106 39.18 -9.15 11.31
N CYS A 107 39.74 -8.48 12.33
CA CYS A 107 38.95 -7.79 13.35
C CYS A 107 38.05 -6.71 12.72
N LEU A 108 38.62 -5.83 11.89
CA LEU A 108 37.88 -4.79 11.16
C LEU A 108 36.78 -5.38 10.28
N TRP A 109 37.04 -6.48 9.56
CA TRP A 109 36.05 -7.19 8.76
C TRP A 109 34.89 -7.74 9.60
N THR A 110 35.17 -8.35 10.76
CA THR A 110 34.10 -8.84 11.67
C THR A 110 33.28 -7.72 12.30
N ILE A 111 33.88 -6.55 12.57
CA ILE A 111 33.16 -5.37 13.07
C ILE A 111 32.29 -4.78 11.96
N LEU A 112 32.85 -4.60 10.76
CA LEU A 112 32.16 -4.04 9.59
C LEU A 112 30.95 -4.90 9.18
N SER A 113 31.13 -6.22 9.11
CA SER A 113 30.05 -7.16 8.77
C SER A 113 28.93 -7.18 9.81
N LYS A 114 29.26 -7.16 11.11
CA LYS A 114 28.24 -7.03 12.18
C LYS A 114 27.47 -5.71 12.11
N LEU A 115 28.17 -4.59 11.88
CA LEU A 115 27.54 -3.28 11.72
C LEU A 115 26.61 -3.25 10.49
N LEU A 116 27.04 -3.83 9.37
CA LEU A 116 26.26 -3.92 8.14
C LEU A 116 24.98 -4.75 8.34
N ILE A 117 25.07 -5.90 9.02
CA ILE A 117 23.91 -6.76 9.33
C ILE A 117 22.91 -6.01 10.23
N LEU A 118 23.39 -5.31 11.27
CA LEU A 118 22.53 -4.50 12.15
C LEU A 118 21.82 -3.37 11.38
N PHE A 119 22.53 -2.69 10.48
CA PHE A 119 21.94 -1.68 9.61
C PHE A 119 20.85 -2.25 8.71
N PHE A 120 21.08 -3.39 8.06
CA PHE A 120 20.05 -4.05 7.25
C PHE A 120 18.83 -4.48 8.08
N LEU A 121 19.05 -5.05 9.27
CA LEU A 121 17.97 -5.47 10.17
C LEU A 121 17.11 -4.28 10.63
N GLN A 122 17.75 -3.18 11.05
CA GLN A 122 17.05 -1.97 11.48
C GLN A 122 16.21 -1.35 10.36
N ASN A 123 16.76 -1.27 9.14
CA ASN A 123 16.03 -0.75 7.98
C ASN A 123 14.86 -1.67 7.56
N ASN A 124 15.01 -3.00 7.68
CA ASN A 124 13.94 -3.95 7.40
C ASN A 124 12.75 -3.77 8.38
N ILE A 125 13.03 -3.63 9.68
CA ILE A 125 12.01 -3.38 10.71
C ILE A 125 11.30 -2.03 10.48
N ALA A 126 12.06 -0.97 10.16
CA ALA A 126 11.49 0.34 9.84
C ALA A 126 10.56 0.27 8.62
N MET A 127 10.98 -0.40 7.54
CA MET A 127 10.17 -0.60 6.34
C MET A 127 8.89 -1.39 6.63
N ALA A 128 8.95 -2.47 7.41
CA ALA A 128 7.78 -3.27 7.78
C ALA A 128 6.75 -2.45 8.59
N LEU A 129 7.22 -1.59 9.49
CA LEU A 129 6.35 -0.67 10.24
C LEU A 129 5.69 0.36 9.32
N GLU A 130 6.43 0.94 8.37
CA GLU A 130 5.89 1.87 7.37
C GLU A 130 4.84 1.23 6.46
N VAL A 131 5.06 0.00 5.99
CA VAL A 131 4.08 -0.75 5.19
C VAL A 131 2.79 -0.94 5.98
N THR A 132 2.90 -1.43 7.23
CA THR A 132 1.75 -1.63 8.12
C THR A 132 0.98 -0.32 8.39
N TYR A 133 1.69 0.82 8.48
CA TYR A 133 1.08 2.14 8.63
C TYR A 133 0.32 2.58 7.37
N ARG A 134 0.93 2.44 6.19
CA ARG A 134 0.31 2.78 4.89
C ARG A 134 -0.93 1.92 4.63
N GLU A 135 -0.89 0.62 4.93
CA GLU A 135 -2.06 -0.27 4.82
C GLU A 135 -3.27 0.21 5.64
N ARG A 136 -3.03 0.63 6.90
CA ARG A 136 -4.10 1.15 7.78
C ARG A 136 -4.72 2.43 7.22
N LEU A 137 -3.90 3.36 6.73
CA LEU A 137 -4.40 4.58 6.06
C LEU A 137 -5.18 4.24 4.79
N HIS A 138 -4.67 3.37 3.93
CA HIS A 138 -5.35 2.94 2.71
C HIS A 138 -6.67 2.22 3.00
N ARG A 139 -6.78 1.47 4.10
CA ARG A 139 -8.03 0.86 4.55
C ARG A 139 -9.07 1.92 4.90
N VAL A 140 -8.72 2.92 5.71
CA VAL A 140 -9.64 4.02 6.08
C VAL A 140 -10.04 4.82 4.84
N TYR A 141 -9.08 5.16 3.97
CA TYR A 141 -9.35 5.86 2.71
C TYR A 141 -10.33 5.08 1.81
N ARG A 142 -10.14 3.77 1.67
CA ARG A 142 -11.03 2.88 0.89
C ARG A 142 -12.44 2.86 1.47
N GLU A 143 -12.59 2.73 2.79
CA GLU A 143 -13.91 2.76 3.44
C GLU A 143 -14.64 4.08 3.20
N VAL A 144 -13.96 5.23 3.39
CA VAL A 144 -14.54 6.56 3.13
C VAL A 144 -14.93 6.71 1.66
N LYS A 145 -14.05 6.32 0.73
CA LYS A 145 -14.32 6.35 -0.71
C LYS A 145 -15.53 5.48 -1.08
N ASN A 146 -15.63 4.26 -0.55
CA ASN A 146 -16.75 3.36 -0.80
C ASN A 146 -18.10 3.96 -0.36
N ARG A 147 -18.15 4.72 0.75
CA ARG A 147 -19.37 5.43 1.17
C ARG A 147 -19.76 6.53 0.19
N LEU A 148 -18.79 7.31 -0.27
CA LEU A 148 -19.03 8.39 -1.24
C LEU A 148 -19.48 7.83 -2.60
N ASP A 149 -18.77 6.83 -3.12
CA ASP A 149 -19.09 6.18 -4.39
C ASP A 149 -20.48 5.52 -4.34
N TYR A 150 -20.88 4.97 -3.18
CA TYR A 150 -22.25 4.47 -2.96
C TYR A 150 -23.30 5.60 -3.03
N HIS A 151 -23.08 6.75 -2.41
CA HIS A 151 -24.02 7.87 -2.52
C HIS A 151 -24.15 8.38 -3.96
N ILE A 152 -23.04 8.45 -4.70
CA ILE A 152 -23.03 8.81 -6.12
C ILE A 152 -23.81 7.78 -6.95
N SER A 153 -23.61 6.47 -6.72
CA SER A 153 -24.32 5.42 -7.48
C SER A 153 -25.82 5.43 -7.21
N VAL A 154 -26.26 5.64 -5.96
CA VAL A 154 -27.67 5.80 -5.62
C VAL A 154 -28.28 7.02 -6.32
N GLN A 155 -27.60 8.18 -6.31
CA GLN A 155 -28.09 9.36 -7.02
C GLN A 155 -28.17 9.15 -8.55
N ASN A 156 -27.20 8.45 -9.13
CA ASN A 156 -27.22 8.12 -10.56
C ASN A 156 -28.39 7.18 -10.90
N MET A 157 -28.63 6.15 -10.08
CA MET A 157 -29.77 5.24 -10.23
C MET A 157 -31.12 5.96 -10.12
N MET A 158 -31.26 6.90 -9.16
CA MET A 158 -32.50 7.68 -9.01
C MET A 158 -32.78 8.53 -10.25
N ARG A 159 -31.79 9.30 -10.73
CA ARG A 159 -31.94 10.10 -11.96
C ARG A 159 -32.24 9.23 -13.20
N GLN A 160 -31.64 8.05 -13.30
CA GLN A 160 -31.95 7.11 -14.37
C GLN A 160 -33.40 6.61 -14.28
N LYS A 161 -33.91 6.29 -13.07
CA LYS A 161 -35.30 5.87 -12.88
C LYS A 161 -36.31 6.98 -13.17
N GLU A 162 -35.99 8.22 -12.81
CA GLU A 162 -36.77 9.41 -13.17
C GLU A 162 -36.84 9.59 -14.70
N GLN A 163 -35.71 9.45 -15.40
CA GLN A 163 -35.64 9.52 -16.87
C GLN A 163 -36.41 8.38 -17.54
N GLU A 164 -36.23 7.13 -17.11
CA GLU A 164 -36.97 5.96 -17.61
C GLU A 164 -38.49 6.14 -17.41
N HIS A 165 -38.91 6.61 -16.24
CA HIS A 165 -40.32 6.87 -15.95
C HIS A 165 -40.89 7.98 -16.84
N MET A 166 -40.15 9.08 -17.02
CA MET A 166 -40.54 10.19 -17.90
C MET A 166 -40.70 9.73 -19.34
N ILE A 167 -39.74 8.96 -19.89
CA ILE A 167 -39.81 8.43 -21.27
C ILE A 167 -41.04 7.53 -21.43
N ASN A 168 -41.24 6.56 -20.54
CA ASN A 168 -42.38 5.65 -20.58
C ASN A 168 -43.73 6.39 -20.43
N TRP A 169 -43.77 7.46 -19.62
CA TRP A 169 -44.96 8.30 -19.48
C TRP A 169 -45.24 9.07 -20.77
N VAL A 170 -44.22 9.71 -21.35
CA VAL A 170 -44.35 10.46 -22.62
C VAL A 170 -44.76 9.53 -23.76
N GLU A 171 -44.12 8.37 -23.91
CA GLU A 171 -44.47 7.38 -24.94
C GLU A 171 -45.94 6.98 -24.81
N LYS A 172 -46.37 6.58 -23.60
CA LYS A 172 -47.76 6.18 -23.34
C LYS A 172 -48.75 7.32 -23.60
N HIS A 173 -48.42 8.54 -23.20
CA HIS A 173 -49.30 9.70 -23.39
C HIS A 173 -49.37 10.12 -24.86
N VAL A 174 -48.25 10.08 -25.59
CA VAL A 174 -48.20 10.34 -27.04
C VAL A 174 -49.03 9.31 -27.79
N VAL A 175 -48.84 8.01 -27.54
CA VAL A 175 -49.64 6.93 -28.15
C VAL A 175 -51.14 7.09 -27.84
N GLN A 176 -51.51 7.49 -26.63
CA GLN A 176 -52.91 7.78 -26.28
C GLN A 176 -53.44 9.05 -26.96
N SER A 177 -52.59 10.05 -27.21
CA SER A 177 -52.96 11.32 -27.84
C SER A 177 -53.09 11.27 -29.36
N ILE A 178 -52.72 10.16 -30.00
CA ILE A 178 -52.87 9.93 -31.45
C ILE A 178 -54.04 8.95 -31.69
N PRO A 179 -55.31 9.41 -31.64
CA PRO A 179 -56.46 8.59 -32.04
C PRO A 179 -56.56 8.49 -33.57
N ALA A 180 -57.26 7.47 -34.06
CA ALA A 180 -57.46 7.14 -35.49
C ALA A 180 -58.07 8.27 -36.36
N GLN A 181 -58.55 9.36 -35.76
CA GLN A 181 -59.01 10.55 -36.49
C GLN A 181 -57.82 11.41 -36.96
N GLN A 182 -56.76 11.50 -36.17
CA GLN A 182 -55.57 12.30 -36.47
C GLN A 182 -54.68 11.64 -37.54
N GLU A 183 -54.74 10.32 -37.67
CA GLU A 183 -54.09 9.59 -38.78
C GLU A 183 -54.60 10.08 -40.15
N LYS A 184 -55.91 10.30 -40.29
CA LYS A 184 -56.52 10.78 -41.55
C LYS A 184 -56.09 12.20 -41.89
N GLU A 185 -56.02 13.08 -40.90
CA GLU A 185 -55.51 14.45 -41.07
C GLU A 185 -54.02 14.46 -41.40
N THR A 186 -53.24 13.56 -40.79
CA THR A 186 -51.81 13.37 -41.07
C THR A 186 -51.61 12.87 -42.50
N ILE A 187 -52.38 11.89 -42.97
CA ILE A 187 -52.36 11.41 -44.35
C ILE A 187 -52.72 12.53 -45.33
N ALA A 188 -53.76 13.33 -45.04
CA ALA A 188 -54.14 14.47 -45.87
C ALA A 188 -53.01 15.52 -45.96
N LYS A 189 -52.29 15.75 -44.86
CA LYS A 189 -51.13 16.66 -44.80
C LYS A 189 -49.94 16.11 -45.59
N CYS A 190 -49.62 14.82 -45.46
CA CYS A 190 -48.59 14.16 -46.28
C CYS A 190 -48.92 14.24 -47.78
N ILE A 191 -50.19 14.08 -48.18
CA ILE A 191 -50.63 14.27 -49.57
C ILE A 191 -50.44 15.72 -50.03
N ALA A 192 -50.68 16.71 -49.15
CA ALA A 192 -50.45 18.11 -49.47
C ALA A 192 -48.95 18.40 -49.66
N ASP A 193 -48.09 17.92 -48.75
CA ASP A 193 -46.63 18.09 -48.83
C ASP A 193 -46.04 17.40 -50.06
N LEU A 194 -46.49 16.18 -50.39
CA LEU A 194 -46.12 15.47 -51.63
C LEU A 194 -46.53 16.24 -52.89
N LYS A 195 -47.73 16.85 -52.91
CA LYS A 195 -48.17 17.71 -54.02
C LYS A 195 -47.34 18.99 -54.12
N LEU A 196 -46.88 19.53 -52.99
CA LEU A 196 -46.02 20.71 -52.94
C LEU A 196 -44.62 20.39 -53.49
N LEU A 197 -44.05 19.25 -53.08
CA LEU A 197 -42.78 18.72 -53.62
C LEU A 197 -42.90 18.41 -55.12
N ALA A 198 -43.99 17.79 -55.58
CA ALA A 198 -44.23 17.52 -56.99
C ALA A 198 -44.32 18.80 -57.83
N LYS A 199 -45.04 19.83 -57.35
CA LYS A 199 -45.06 21.15 -58.01
C LYS A 199 -43.67 21.80 -58.04
N LYS A 200 -42.89 21.68 -56.97
CA LYS A 200 -41.51 22.19 -56.91
C LYS A 200 -40.60 21.47 -57.91
N ALA A 201 -40.75 20.16 -58.08
CA ALA A 201 -40.02 19.38 -59.08
C ALA A 201 -40.44 19.72 -60.52
N GLN A 202 -41.73 19.98 -60.78
CA GLN A 202 -42.21 20.45 -62.09
C GLN A 202 -41.79 21.89 -62.42
N ALA A 203 -41.55 22.72 -61.39
CA ALA A 203 -41.06 24.09 -61.54
C ALA A 203 -39.52 24.18 -61.63
N GLN A 204 -38.80 23.08 -61.45
CA GLN A 204 -37.39 22.99 -61.80
C GLN A 204 -37.28 22.61 -63.29
N PRO A 205 -36.67 23.45 -64.15
CA PRO A 205 -36.42 23.05 -65.53
C PRO A 205 -35.40 21.91 -65.52
N VAL A 206 -35.80 20.77 -66.10
CA VAL A 206 -34.83 19.82 -66.65
C VAL A 206 -34.09 20.57 -67.77
N MET A 207 -32.76 20.47 -67.79
CA MET A 207 -31.90 21.13 -68.80
C MET A 207 -32.23 20.66 -70.22
#